data_AF-A0A9Q8UQY3-F1
#
_entry.id   AF-A0A9Q8UQY3-F1
#
_cell.length_a   1.000
_cell.length_b   1.000
_cell.length_c   1.000
_cell.angle_alpha   90.00
_cell.angle_beta   90.00
_cell.angle_gamma   90.00
#
_symmetry.space_group_name_H-M   'P 1'
#
loop_
_entity.id
_entity.type
_entity.pdbx_description
1 polymer ?
#
loop_
_entity_poly.entity_id
_entity_poly.type
_entity_poly.pdbx_seq_one_letter_code
_entity_poly.pdbx_strand_id
1 'polypeptide(L)'
;MAPENNPNKRAMLDFDAYITVLVGKEEKSYMVHEGVITNHSRFFRAACSGQFKEAQERVVCLPETDPKLFSAYLQHVYTDRVVIMAPEEAAADKAGTSQYIKLSELYVLADKLDDLRLRNDIVDCTIQLEAAVKTLPSPAAIRIAYEEVPESCLLRKLMRDFYTCKAHGKWLQKSRSKLPADFIFGVACSVREGPSPRTRPRCEYHEHSDEHPKCSEEE
;
A
#
# COMPACT_ATOMS: atom_id res chain seq x y z
N MET A 1 -10.27 37.93 8.58
CA MET A 1 -9.02 37.21 8.89
C MET A 1 -9.38 35.74 8.96
N ALA A 2 -8.99 34.96 7.95
CA ALA A 2 -9.17 33.51 7.98
C ALA A 2 -8.16 32.92 9.00
N PRO A 3 -8.55 31.92 9.80
CA PRO A 3 -7.62 31.32 10.75
C PRO A 3 -6.50 30.60 9.99
N GLU A 4 -5.27 30.92 10.33
CA GLU A 4 -4.07 30.24 9.84
C GLU A 4 -4.13 28.76 10.24
N ASN A 5 -4.25 27.89 9.24
CA ASN A 5 -4.20 26.45 9.44
C ASN A 5 -2.74 26.06 9.72
N ASN A 6 -2.38 25.93 11.00
CA ASN A 6 -1.04 25.55 11.41
C ASN A 6 -0.89 24.02 11.33
N PRO A 7 -0.09 23.47 10.39
CA PRO A 7 -0.01 22.04 10.13
C PRO A 7 0.68 21.20 11.23
N ASN A 8 1.16 21.84 12.31
CA ASN A 8 2.02 21.20 13.31
C ASN A 8 1.38 20.90 14.67
N LYS A 9 0.05 20.99 14.83
CA LYS A 9 -0.61 20.49 16.04
C LYS A 9 -1.24 19.15 15.75
N ARG A 10 -0.50 18.05 16.00
CA ARG A 10 -1.14 16.74 16.16
C ARG A 10 -2.12 16.87 17.31
N ALA A 11 -3.41 16.70 17.02
CA ALA A 11 -4.44 16.73 18.06
C ALA A 11 -4.13 15.66 19.11
N MET A 12 -4.43 15.95 20.38
CA MET A 12 -4.36 14.95 21.43
C MET A 12 -5.31 13.81 21.06
N LEU A 13 -4.79 12.58 21.03
CA LEU A 13 -5.61 11.41 20.74
C LEU A 13 -6.56 11.16 21.90
N ASP A 14 -7.84 11.03 21.59
CA ASP A 14 -8.84 10.50 22.50
C ASP A 14 -8.78 8.96 22.44
N PHE A 15 -8.45 8.35 23.57
CA PHE A 15 -8.36 6.90 23.71
C PHE A 15 -9.63 6.27 24.28
N ASP A 16 -10.60 7.07 24.70
CA ASP A 16 -11.89 6.57 25.19
C ASP A 16 -12.86 6.31 24.03
N ALA A 17 -12.66 6.99 22.89
CA ALA A 17 -13.45 6.79 21.68
C ALA A 17 -12.92 5.63 20.82
N TYR A 18 -13.77 4.61 20.60
CA TYR A 18 -13.47 3.45 19.76
C TYR A 18 -14.59 3.13 18.76
N ILE A 19 -14.21 2.43 17.70
CA ILE A 19 -15.11 1.78 16.74
C ILE A 19 -14.83 0.28 16.71
N THR A 20 -15.84 -0.49 16.31
CA THR A 20 -15.71 -1.92 16.04
C THR A 20 -15.60 -2.14 14.53
N VAL A 21 -14.57 -2.84 14.08
CA VAL A 21 -14.43 -3.26 12.68
C VAL A 21 -14.62 -4.77 12.58
N LEU A 22 -15.64 -5.20 11.83
CA LEU A 22 -15.93 -6.60 11.56
C LEU A 22 -15.28 -7.01 10.24
N VAL A 23 -14.37 -7.98 10.28
CA VAL A 23 -13.52 -8.31 9.12
C VAL A 23 -13.71 -9.75 8.69
N GLY A 24 -13.82 -9.94 7.38
CA GLY A 24 -13.99 -11.23 6.73
C GLY A 24 -15.40 -11.80 6.90
N LYS A 25 -15.63 -12.97 6.28
CA LYS A 25 -16.93 -13.65 6.29
C LYS A 25 -17.39 -14.12 7.67
N GLU A 26 -16.44 -14.36 8.57
CA GLU A 26 -16.69 -14.77 9.95
C GLU A 26 -16.86 -13.56 10.88
N GLU A 27 -16.83 -12.33 10.34
CA GLU A 27 -17.02 -11.09 11.09
C GLU A 27 -16.09 -10.99 12.31
N LYS A 28 -14.81 -11.32 12.12
CA LYS A 28 -13.84 -11.19 13.21
C LYS A 28 -13.80 -9.74 13.68
N SER A 29 -14.07 -9.53 14.96
CA SER A 29 -14.20 -8.20 15.55
C SER A 29 -12.84 -7.62 15.99
N TYR A 30 -12.63 -6.35 15.65
CA TYR A 30 -11.48 -5.54 16.06
C TYR A 30 -11.99 -4.24 16.69
N MET A 31 -11.62 -3.97 17.94
CA MET A 31 -11.85 -2.67 18.56
C MET A 31 -10.66 -1.76 18.27
N VAL A 32 -10.92 -0.58 17.70
CA VAL A 32 -9.88 0.35 17.26
C VAL A 32 -10.21 1.76 17.73
N HIS A 33 -9.21 2.50 18.20
CA HIS A 33 -9.38 3.90 18.59
C HIS A 33 -9.79 4.73 17.37
N GLU A 34 -10.93 5.40 17.47
CA GLU A 34 -11.54 6.14 16.36
C GLU A 34 -10.60 7.23 15.86
N GLY A 35 -10.02 8.02 16.77
CA GLY A 35 -9.09 9.09 16.42
C GLY A 35 -7.85 8.60 15.69
N VAL A 36 -7.37 7.39 16.00
CA VAL A 36 -6.18 6.82 15.35
C VAL A 36 -6.50 6.40 13.92
N ILE A 37 -7.55 5.59 13.74
CA ILE A 37 -7.86 5.02 12.43
C ILE A 37 -8.42 6.07 11.44
N THR A 38 -9.18 7.06 11.91
CA THR A 38 -9.70 8.16 11.09
C THR A 38 -8.64 9.19 10.68
N ASN A 39 -7.55 9.29 11.45
CA ASN A 39 -6.40 10.12 11.11
C ASN A 39 -5.60 9.50 9.94
N HIS A 40 -5.53 8.17 9.87
CA HIS A 40 -4.86 7.46 8.78
C HIS A 40 -5.71 7.32 7.52
N SER A 41 -7.00 7.01 7.68
CA SER A 41 -7.87 6.63 6.57
C SER A 41 -9.02 7.60 6.38
N ARG A 42 -9.11 8.17 5.17
CA ARG A 42 -10.25 9.00 4.77
C ARG A 42 -11.55 8.20 4.69
N PHE A 43 -11.47 6.91 4.34
CA PHE A 43 -12.61 6.00 4.39
C PHE A 43 -13.20 5.91 5.82
N PHE A 44 -12.37 5.62 6.83
CA PHE A 44 -12.84 5.55 8.21
C PHE A 44 -13.30 6.92 8.72
N ARG A 45 -12.62 8.01 8.33
CA ARG A 45 -13.06 9.37 8.64
C ARG A 45 -14.47 9.64 8.11
N ALA A 46 -14.76 9.28 6.86
CA ALA A 46 -16.08 9.41 6.26
C ALA A 46 -17.12 8.49 6.93
N ALA A 47 -16.76 7.24 7.23
CA ALA A 47 -17.63 6.28 7.88
C ALA A 47 -18.03 6.69 9.31
N CYS A 48 -17.15 7.36 10.05
CA CYS A 48 -17.41 7.78 11.43
C CYS A 48 -18.01 9.19 11.57
N SER A 49 -17.84 10.08 10.58
CA SER A 49 -18.28 11.48 10.65
C SER A 49 -19.69 11.74 10.09
N GLY A 50 -20.29 10.74 9.42
CA GLY A 50 -21.53 10.91 8.66
C GLY A 50 -22.83 10.68 9.43
N GLN A 51 -23.95 10.73 8.70
CA GLN A 51 -25.27 10.27 9.16
C GLN A 51 -25.51 8.77 8.87
N PHE A 52 -24.50 8.08 8.35
CA PHE A 52 -24.60 6.68 7.97
C PHE A 52 -24.73 5.76 9.19
N LYS A 53 -25.19 4.54 8.95
CA LYS A 53 -25.48 3.53 9.98
C LYS A 53 -24.24 3.26 10.84
N GLU A 54 -23.08 3.25 10.21
CA GLU A 54 -21.77 3.03 10.81
C GLU A 54 -21.41 4.10 11.85
N ALA A 55 -21.74 5.36 11.59
CA ALA A 55 -21.50 6.46 12.53
C ALA A 55 -22.40 6.37 13.77
N GLN A 56 -23.63 5.85 13.61
CA GLN A 56 -24.58 5.66 14.70
C GLN A 56 -24.26 4.40 15.52
N GLU A 57 -23.92 3.30 14.85
CA GLU A 57 -23.66 2.01 15.48
C GLU A 57 -22.22 1.87 15.96
N ARG A 58 -21.30 2.73 15.51
CA ARG A 58 -19.86 2.61 15.72
C ARG A 58 -19.31 1.26 15.25
N VAL A 59 -19.89 0.71 14.18
CA VAL A 59 -19.49 -0.56 13.56
C VAL A 59 -19.23 -0.35 12.07
N VAL A 60 -18.09 -0.86 11.58
CA VAL A 60 -17.74 -0.86 10.15
C VAL A 60 -17.49 -2.31 9.70
N CYS A 61 -18.09 -2.72 8.59
CA CYS A 61 -17.97 -4.09 8.08
C CYS A 61 -17.07 -4.15 6.83
N LEU A 62 -16.09 -5.05 6.84
CA LEU A 62 -15.15 -5.33 5.75
C LEU A 62 -15.19 -6.83 5.37
N PRO A 63 -16.29 -7.32 4.78
CA PRO A 63 -16.52 -8.76 4.57
C PRO A 63 -15.56 -9.41 3.57
N GLU A 64 -15.01 -8.62 2.64
CA GLU A 64 -14.08 -9.08 1.60
C GLU A 64 -12.60 -9.03 2.04
N THR A 65 -12.32 -8.44 3.20
CA THR A 65 -10.94 -8.29 3.69
C THR A 65 -10.52 -9.50 4.51
N ASP A 66 -9.32 -10.03 4.24
CA ASP A 66 -8.74 -11.08 5.06
C ASP A 66 -8.34 -10.54 6.45
N PRO A 67 -8.69 -11.22 7.56
CA PRO A 67 -8.37 -10.72 8.89
C PRO A 67 -6.88 -10.59 9.19
N LYS A 68 -5.99 -11.39 8.59
CA LYS A 68 -4.54 -11.23 8.77
C LYS A 68 -4.04 -9.99 8.03
N LEU A 69 -4.59 -9.71 6.85
CA LEU A 69 -4.29 -8.50 6.11
C LEU A 69 -4.75 -7.24 6.86
N PHE A 70 -5.94 -7.28 7.46
CA PHE A 70 -6.40 -6.18 8.31
C PHE A 70 -5.56 -6.02 9.58
N SER A 71 -5.09 -7.11 10.19
CA SER A 71 -4.14 -7.01 11.30
C SER A 71 -2.83 -6.32 10.89
N ALA A 72 -2.31 -6.57 9.68
CA ALA A 72 -1.14 -5.87 9.16
C ALA A 72 -1.41 -4.39 8.90
N TYR A 73 -2.61 -4.05 8.41
CA TYR A 73 -3.06 -2.66 8.31
C TYR A 73 -3.08 -1.97 9.68
N LEU A 74 -3.70 -2.59 10.70
CA LEU A 74 -3.71 -2.02 12.05
C LEU A 74 -2.31 -1.87 12.65
N GLN A 75 -1.41 -2.82 12.40
CA GLN A 75 -0.03 -2.70 12.84
C GLN A 75 0.61 -1.42 12.30
N HIS A 76 0.39 -1.08 11.02
CA HIS A 76 0.86 0.17 10.46
C HIS A 76 0.17 1.38 11.08
N VAL A 77 -1.16 1.38 11.18
CA VAL A 77 -1.94 2.46 11.79
C VAL A 77 -1.47 2.81 13.21
N TYR A 78 -1.03 1.84 14.00
CA TYR A 78 -0.55 2.08 15.36
C TYR A 78 0.96 2.36 15.48
N THR A 79 1.77 2.00 14.49
CA THR A 79 3.24 2.03 14.62
C THR A 79 3.99 2.76 13.51
N ASP A 80 3.29 3.23 12.48
CA ASP A 80 3.86 3.76 11.23
C ASP A 80 4.91 2.81 10.60
N ARG A 81 4.77 1.49 10.82
CA ARG A 81 5.69 0.47 10.29
C ARG A 81 4.92 -0.59 9.50
N VAL A 82 5.37 -0.81 8.27
CA VAL A 82 4.86 -1.89 7.42
C VAL A 82 5.44 -3.22 7.87
N VAL A 83 4.61 -4.05 8.51
CA VAL A 83 4.98 -5.40 8.96
C VAL A 83 4.02 -6.42 8.37
N ILE A 84 4.52 -7.24 7.45
CA ILE A 84 3.72 -8.20 6.66
C ILE A 84 3.91 -9.66 7.10
N MET A 85 4.97 -9.96 7.86
CA MET A 85 5.28 -11.30 8.35
C MET A 85 6.28 -11.27 9.50
N ALA A 86 6.43 -12.41 10.19
CA ALA A 86 7.41 -12.56 11.25
C ALA A 86 8.86 -12.53 10.70
N PRO A 87 9.86 -12.09 11.49
CA PRO A 87 11.26 -12.02 11.04
C PRO A 87 11.80 -13.36 10.53
N GLU A 88 11.41 -14.48 11.15
CA GLU A 88 11.85 -15.82 10.76
C GLU A 88 11.27 -16.23 9.41
N GLU A 89 10.00 -15.87 9.14
CA GLU A 89 9.34 -16.08 7.85
C GLU A 89 10.01 -15.25 6.75
N ALA A 90 10.31 -13.98 7.04
CA ALA A 90 11.01 -13.09 6.12
C ALA A 90 12.42 -13.61 5.79
N ALA A 91 13.16 -14.09 6.78
CA ALA A 91 14.49 -14.67 6.58
C ALA A 91 14.45 -15.97 5.74
N ALA A 92 13.35 -16.73 5.81
CA ALA A 92 13.15 -17.93 5.00
C ALA A 92 12.76 -17.60 3.54
N ASP A 93 12.09 -16.48 3.28
CA ASP A 93 11.69 -16.02 1.94
C ASP A 93 12.85 -15.33 1.19
N LYS A 94 13.90 -16.09 0.89
CA LYS A 94 15.13 -15.58 0.25
C LYS A 94 14.89 -14.83 -1.06
N ALA A 95 13.83 -15.17 -1.78
CA ALA A 95 13.46 -14.55 -3.05
C ALA A 95 12.43 -13.42 -2.89
N GLY A 96 12.00 -13.10 -1.66
CA GLY A 96 10.98 -12.09 -1.35
C GLY A 96 9.63 -12.37 -2.00
N THR A 97 9.35 -13.60 -2.45
CA THR A 97 8.15 -13.91 -3.25
C THR A 97 6.87 -13.72 -2.44
N SER A 98 6.86 -14.23 -1.21
CA SER A 98 5.75 -14.06 -0.28
C SER A 98 5.67 -12.61 0.20
N GLN A 99 6.81 -11.96 0.41
CA GLN A 99 6.85 -10.54 0.79
C GLN A 99 6.24 -9.64 -0.28
N TYR A 100 6.58 -9.83 -1.56
CA TYR A 100 5.99 -9.07 -2.66
C TYR A 100 4.47 -9.27 -2.77
N ILE A 101 3.99 -10.51 -2.61
CA ILE A 101 2.55 -10.80 -2.64
C ILE A 101 1.83 -10.04 -1.53
N LYS A 102 2.31 -10.17 -0.28
CA LYS A 102 1.69 -9.51 0.87
C LYS A 102 1.75 -7.98 0.79
N LEU A 103 2.83 -7.40 0.26
CA LEU A 103 2.91 -5.95 0.02
C LEU A 103 1.87 -5.50 -1.02
N SER A 104 1.70 -6.25 -2.11
CA SER A 104 0.66 -5.95 -3.11
C SER A 104 -0.74 -6.04 -2.51
N GLU A 105 -1.05 -7.09 -1.76
CA GLU A 105 -2.36 -7.26 -1.10
C GLU A 105 -2.62 -6.11 -0.11
N LEU A 106 -1.61 -5.74 0.68
CA LEU A 106 -1.75 -4.65 1.65
C LEU A 106 -1.93 -3.30 0.96
N TYR A 107 -1.28 -3.09 -0.19
CA TYR A 107 -1.48 -1.86 -0.98
C TYR A 107 -2.92 -1.78 -1.51
N VAL A 108 -3.47 -2.88 -2.01
CA VAL A 108 -4.87 -2.95 -2.46
C VAL A 108 -5.82 -2.60 -1.31
N LEU A 109 -5.57 -3.14 -0.11
CA LEU A 109 -6.36 -2.79 1.06
C LEU A 109 -6.22 -1.31 1.43
N ALA A 110 -4.99 -0.77 1.43
CA ALA A 110 -4.72 0.64 1.70
C ALA A 110 -5.42 1.58 0.70
N ASP A 111 -5.47 1.19 -0.58
CA ASP A 111 -6.21 1.91 -1.61
C ASP A 111 -7.73 1.90 -1.34
N LYS A 112 -8.30 0.73 -1.03
CA LYS A 112 -9.72 0.57 -0.67
C LYS A 112 -10.10 1.38 0.59
N LEU A 113 -9.19 1.47 1.55
CA LEU A 113 -9.36 2.25 2.79
C LEU A 113 -8.94 3.72 2.63
N ASP A 114 -8.54 4.14 1.44
CA ASP A 114 -8.05 5.50 1.16
C ASP A 114 -7.03 5.99 2.19
N ASP A 115 -6.04 5.13 2.48
CA ASP A 115 -4.87 5.41 3.30
C ASP A 115 -3.67 5.68 2.39
N LEU A 116 -3.45 6.97 2.14
CA LEU A 116 -2.37 7.45 1.28
C LEU A 116 -0.98 7.24 1.89
N ARG A 117 -0.88 7.35 3.22
CA ARG A 117 0.38 7.18 3.95
C ARG A 117 0.88 5.76 3.79
N LEU A 118 0.03 4.79 4.10
CA LEU A 118 0.38 3.38 3.98
C LEU A 118 0.73 3.00 2.53
N ARG A 119 0.01 3.53 1.52
CA ARG A 119 0.35 3.30 0.11
C ARG A 119 1.79 3.76 -0.22
N ASN A 120 2.19 4.94 0.24
CA ASN A 120 3.56 5.45 0.04
C ASN A 120 4.61 4.64 0.82
N ASP A 121 4.32 4.26 2.06
CA ASP A 121 5.24 3.45 2.88
C ASP A 121 5.43 2.05 2.27
N ILE A 122 4.39 1.45 1.69
CA ILE A 122 4.48 0.18 0.96
C ILE A 122 5.34 0.33 -0.30
N VAL A 123 5.22 1.44 -1.03
CA VAL A 123 6.09 1.74 -2.18
C VAL A 123 7.56 1.75 -1.75
N ASP A 124 7.88 2.44 -0.66
CA ASP A 124 9.25 2.48 -0.12
C ASP A 124 9.73 1.10 0.35
N CYS A 125 8.90 0.36 1.09
CA CYS A 125 9.20 -1.01 1.49
C CYS A 125 9.41 -1.95 0.30
N THR A 126 8.68 -1.75 -0.80
CA THR A 126 8.83 -2.57 -2.03
C THR A 126 10.18 -2.29 -2.70
N ILE A 127 10.62 -1.02 -2.73
CA ILE A 127 11.95 -0.61 -3.23
C ILE A 127 13.06 -1.19 -2.36
N GLN A 128 12.92 -1.07 -1.03
CA GLN A 128 13.88 -1.62 -0.08
C GLN A 128 13.97 -3.15 -0.16
N LEU A 129 12.84 -3.84 -0.34
CA LEU A 129 12.80 -5.28 -0.54
C LEU A 129 13.59 -5.67 -1.79
N GLU A 130 13.32 -5.04 -2.93
CA GLU A 130 14.07 -5.30 -4.17
C GLU A 130 15.57 -5.04 -4.01
N ALA A 131 15.94 -4.05 -3.20
CA ALA A 131 17.33 -3.81 -2.81
C ALA A 131 17.91 -4.91 -1.92
N ALA A 132 17.14 -5.50 -1.01
CA ALA A 132 17.59 -6.54 -0.10
C ALA A 132 17.73 -7.91 -0.78
N VAL A 133 16.68 -8.37 -1.49
CA VAL A 133 16.63 -9.73 -2.05
C VAL A 133 17.19 -9.83 -3.48
N LYS A 134 17.36 -8.70 -4.17
CA LYS A 134 17.83 -8.60 -5.57
C LYS A 134 16.99 -9.37 -6.61
N THR A 135 15.83 -9.88 -6.23
CA THR A 135 14.81 -10.47 -7.10
C THR A 135 13.74 -9.44 -7.43
N LEU A 136 12.99 -9.66 -8.51
CA LEU A 136 11.92 -8.76 -8.96
C LEU A 136 10.55 -9.24 -8.44
N PRO A 137 9.53 -8.35 -8.39
CA PRO A 137 8.17 -8.73 -7.97
C PRO A 137 7.65 -9.94 -8.75
N SER A 138 7.16 -10.96 -8.04
CA SER A 138 6.71 -12.21 -8.67
C SER A 138 5.50 -11.99 -9.59
N PRO A 139 5.25 -12.88 -10.57
CA PRO A 139 4.07 -12.76 -11.42
C PRO A 139 2.74 -12.69 -10.67
N ALA A 140 2.64 -13.35 -9.52
CA ALA A 140 1.47 -13.27 -8.64
C ALA A 140 1.31 -11.85 -8.05
N ALA A 141 2.39 -11.24 -7.56
CA ALA A 141 2.37 -9.87 -7.04
C ALA A 141 2.01 -8.85 -8.13
N ILE A 142 2.51 -9.04 -9.36
CA ILE A 142 2.15 -8.20 -10.52
C ILE A 142 0.65 -8.31 -10.83
N ARG A 143 0.11 -9.53 -10.88
CA ARG A 143 -1.32 -9.76 -11.12
C ARG A 143 -2.20 -9.02 -10.12
N ILE A 144 -1.89 -9.12 -8.82
CA ILE A 144 -2.66 -8.45 -7.77
C ILE A 144 -2.75 -6.95 -8.02
N ALA A 145 -1.64 -6.28 -8.33
CA ALA A 145 -1.65 -4.85 -8.63
C ALA A 145 -2.36 -4.51 -9.96
N TYR A 146 -2.30 -5.38 -10.96
CA TYR A 146 -2.90 -5.13 -12.27
C TYR A 146 -4.39 -5.53 -12.36
N GLU A 147 -4.89 -6.30 -11.41
CA GLU A 147 -6.30 -6.70 -11.34
C GLU A 147 -7.10 -5.80 -10.40
N GLU A 148 -6.49 -5.29 -9.31
CA GLU A 148 -7.24 -4.63 -8.22
C GLU A 148 -7.15 -3.11 -8.16
N VAL A 149 -6.05 -2.47 -8.60
CA VAL A 149 -5.86 -0.99 -8.51
C VAL A 149 -5.89 -0.33 -9.88
N PRO A 150 -6.26 0.96 -10.06
CA PRO A 150 -6.40 1.59 -11.38
C PRO A 150 -5.11 1.65 -12.23
N GLU A 151 -5.24 1.80 -13.55
CA GLU A 151 -4.10 1.90 -14.47
C GLU A 151 -3.13 3.05 -14.17
N SER A 152 -3.65 4.16 -13.65
CA SER A 152 -2.88 5.34 -13.25
C SER A 152 -2.09 5.16 -11.95
N CYS A 153 -2.29 4.04 -11.24
CA CYS A 153 -1.66 3.78 -9.95
C CYS A 153 -0.13 3.72 -10.05
N LEU A 154 0.55 4.39 -9.11
CA LEU A 154 2.02 4.45 -9.08
C LEU A 154 2.66 3.11 -8.70
N LEU A 155 1.95 2.21 -8.00
CA LEU A 155 2.42 0.84 -7.79
C LEU A 155 2.60 0.08 -9.12
N ARG A 156 1.64 0.20 -10.06
CA ARG A 156 1.76 -0.42 -11.38
C ARG A 156 2.97 0.13 -12.14
N LYS A 157 3.18 1.45 -12.05
CA LYS A 157 4.37 2.12 -12.62
C LYS A 157 5.66 1.60 -12.00
N LEU A 158 5.76 1.54 -10.67
CA LEU A 158 6.94 1.02 -9.96
C LEU A 158 7.25 -0.42 -10.40
N MET A 159 6.23 -1.28 -10.40
CA MET A 159 6.36 -2.68 -10.80
C MET A 159 6.87 -2.82 -12.23
N ARG A 160 6.31 -2.06 -13.18
CA ARG A 160 6.80 -2.05 -14.57
C ARG A 160 8.24 -1.58 -14.63
N ASP A 161 8.57 -0.49 -13.94
CA ASP A 161 9.88 0.15 -14.04
C ASP A 161 11.01 -0.76 -13.50
N PHE A 162 10.74 -1.57 -12.47
CA PHE A 162 11.68 -2.62 -12.01
C PHE A 162 12.10 -3.55 -13.13
N TYR A 163 11.17 -3.91 -14.01
CA TYR A 163 11.43 -4.79 -15.14
C TYR A 163 12.05 -4.06 -16.32
N THR A 164 11.71 -2.79 -16.58
CA THR A 164 12.30 -2.04 -17.71
C THR A 164 13.82 -1.87 -17.60
N CYS A 165 14.35 -1.71 -16.39
CA CYS A 165 15.79 -1.56 -16.17
C CYS A 165 16.58 -2.87 -16.31
N LYS A 166 15.90 -4.04 -16.35
CA LYS A 166 16.55 -5.38 -16.31
C LYS A 166 16.05 -6.35 -17.38
N ALA A 167 14.99 -6.03 -18.11
CA ALA A 167 14.35 -6.93 -19.05
C ALA A 167 15.09 -6.95 -20.40
N HIS A 168 15.82 -8.02 -20.65
CA HIS A 168 16.30 -8.36 -22.00
C HIS A 168 15.28 -9.24 -22.73
N GLY A 169 15.23 -9.18 -24.06
CA GLY A 169 14.19 -9.83 -24.89
C GLY A 169 13.95 -11.33 -24.62
N LYS A 170 14.95 -12.07 -24.14
CA LYS A 170 14.81 -13.48 -23.73
C LYS A 170 13.89 -13.68 -22.53
N TRP A 171 13.85 -12.71 -21.61
CA TRP A 171 12.96 -12.76 -20.45
C TRP A 171 11.50 -12.54 -20.88
N LEU A 172 11.23 -11.55 -21.74
CA LEU A 172 9.89 -11.28 -22.27
C LEU A 172 9.27 -12.50 -22.97
N GLN A 173 10.06 -13.22 -23.76
CA GLN A 173 9.59 -14.44 -24.45
C GLN A 173 9.15 -15.54 -23.47
N LYS A 174 9.87 -15.73 -22.36
CA LYS A 174 9.56 -16.76 -21.34
C LYS A 174 8.38 -16.38 -20.45
N SER A 175 8.11 -15.09 -20.28
CA SER A 175 7.10 -14.58 -19.35
C SER A 175 5.74 -14.30 -19.99
N ARG A 176 5.61 -14.47 -21.33
CA ARG A 176 4.40 -14.13 -22.10
C ARG A 176 3.10 -14.68 -21.52
N SER A 177 3.08 -15.92 -21.04
CA SER A 177 1.87 -16.57 -20.53
C SER A 177 1.67 -16.43 -19.01
N LYS A 178 2.63 -15.81 -18.31
CA LYS A 178 2.65 -15.77 -16.84
C LYS A 178 2.27 -14.40 -16.26
N LEU A 179 2.28 -13.35 -17.09
CA LEU A 179 2.08 -11.97 -16.66
C LEU A 179 0.89 -11.33 -17.42
N PRO A 180 0.22 -10.33 -16.83
CA PRO A 180 -0.83 -9.58 -17.51
C PRO A 180 -0.34 -8.98 -18.83
N ALA A 181 -1.19 -9.01 -19.87
CA ALA A 181 -0.84 -8.52 -21.21
C ALA A 181 -0.42 -7.04 -21.19
N ASP A 182 -1.16 -6.21 -20.45
CA ASP A 182 -0.90 -4.77 -20.34
C ASP A 182 0.42 -4.48 -19.62
N PHE A 183 0.80 -5.32 -18.64
CA PHE A 183 2.11 -5.25 -18.00
C PHE A 183 3.24 -5.50 -19.01
N ILE A 184 3.13 -6.59 -19.79
CA ILE A 184 4.13 -6.95 -20.81
C ILE A 184 4.24 -5.85 -21.87
N PHE A 185 3.10 -5.34 -22.35
CA PHE A 185 3.05 -4.25 -23.32
C PHE A 185 3.73 -2.99 -22.76
N GLY A 186 3.40 -2.60 -21.53
CA GLY A 186 4.03 -1.48 -20.85
C GLY A 186 5.55 -1.62 -20.72
N VAL A 187 6.04 -2.80 -20.33
CA VAL A 187 7.48 -3.08 -20.26
C VAL A 187 8.12 -2.95 -21.65
N ALA A 188 7.50 -3.54 -22.70
CA ALA A 188 8.02 -3.52 -24.06
C ALA A 188 8.11 -2.09 -24.65
N CYS A 189 7.11 -1.24 -24.40
CA CYS A 189 7.12 0.17 -24.82
C CYS A 189 8.12 1.02 -24.02
N SER A 190 8.45 0.60 -22.81
CA SER A 190 9.33 1.33 -21.89
C SER A 190 10.76 0.80 -21.87
N VAL A 191 11.16 -0.03 -22.85
CA VAL A 191 12.57 -0.45 -23.06
C VAL A 191 13.38 0.74 -23.57
N ARG A 192 13.58 1.72 -22.70
CA ARG A 192 14.68 2.66 -22.74
C ARG A 192 15.55 2.35 -21.53
N GLU A 193 16.86 2.47 -21.68
CA GLU A 193 17.83 2.32 -20.60
C GLU A 193 17.63 3.45 -19.57
N GLY A 194 16.62 3.32 -18.73
CA GLY A 194 16.31 4.23 -17.65
C GLY A 194 17.01 3.83 -16.35
N PRO A 195 17.28 4.78 -15.45
CA PRO A 195 17.85 4.46 -14.14
C PRO A 195 16.89 3.58 -13.33
N SER A 196 17.46 2.72 -12.48
CA SER A 196 16.71 1.84 -11.57
C SER A 196 15.73 2.63 -10.72
N PRO A 197 14.52 2.11 -10.39
CA PRO A 197 13.62 2.77 -9.45
C PRO A 197 14.28 3.16 -8.12
N ARG A 198 15.31 2.42 -7.70
CA ARG A 198 16.11 2.70 -6.48
C ARG A 198 16.80 4.06 -6.48
N THR A 199 17.11 4.61 -7.65
CA THR A 199 17.90 5.85 -7.79
C THR A 199 17.06 7.02 -8.25
N ARG A 200 15.74 6.84 -8.37
CA ARG A 200 14.82 7.90 -8.78
C ARG A 200 14.28 8.63 -7.55
N PRO A 201 13.87 9.90 -7.67
CA PRO A 201 13.24 10.63 -6.57
C PRO A 201 11.98 9.92 -6.06
N ARG A 202 11.74 9.96 -4.74
CA ARG A 202 10.57 9.31 -4.10
C ARG A 202 9.24 9.77 -4.72
N CYS A 203 9.11 11.07 -4.98
CA CYS A 203 7.94 11.68 -5.64
C CYS A 203 7.58 11.09 -7.01
N GLU A 204 8.48 10.31 -7.64
CA GLU A 204 8.16 9.63 -8.89
C GLU A 204 7.18 8.45 -8.71
N TYR A 205 7.14 7.89 -7.50
CA TYR A 205 6.32 6.75 -7.11
C TYR A 205 5.41 7.02 -5.90
N HIS A 206 5.60 8.14 -5.20
CA HIS A 206 4.71 8.59 -4.12
C HIS A 206 3.53 9.39 -4.65
N GLU A 207 2.37 9.15 -4.07
CA GLU A 207 1.17 9.94 -4.29
C GLU A 207 1.12 11.10 -3.30
N HIS A 208 0.61 12.25 -3.74
CA HIS A 208 0.59 13.49 -2.95
C HIS A 208 -0.81 14.09 -2.87
N SER A 209 -1.10 14.75 -1.74
CA SER A 209 -2.32 15.52 -1.50
C SER A 209 -2.02 16.68 -0.55
N ASP A 210 -3.02 17.51 -0.23
CA ASP A 210 -2.84 18.59 0.76
C ASP A 210 -2.43 18.05 2.14
N GLU A 211 -2.90 16.85 2.51
CA GLU A 211 -2.53 16.16 3.77
C GLU A 211 -1.19 15.42 3.66
N HIS A 212 -0.70 15.17 2.44
CA HIS A 212 0.52 14.42 2.16
C HIS A 212 1.35 15.18 1.10
N PRO A 213 2.10 16.22 1.52
CA PRO A 213 2.85 17.06 0.59
C PRO A 213 3.97 16.28 -0.11
N LYS A 214 4.61 16.93 -1.09
CA LYS A 214 5.78 16.37 -1.78
C LYS A 214 6.88 15.99 -0.79
N CYS A 215 7.58 14.89 -1.07
CA CYS A 215 8.74 14.47 -0.29
C CYS A 215 9.78 15.60 -0.27
N SER A 216 10.35 15.88 0.90
CA SER A 216 11.54 16.73 1.00
C SER A 216 12.71 16.09 0.25
N GLU A 217 13.58 16.90 -0.35
CA GLU A 217 14.77 16.42 -1.09
C GLU A 217 15.85 15.82 -0.18
N GLU A 218 15.63 15.81 1.14
CA GLU A 218 16.59 15.39 2.15
C GLU A 218 15.94 14.43 3.17
N GLU A 219 15.82 13.14 2.84
CA GLU A 219 15.79 12.01 3.80
C GLU A 219 16.31 10.72 3.14
#